data_AF-A0A925Q777-F1
#
_entry.id   AF-A0A925Q777-F1
#
_cell.length_a   1.000
_cell.length_b   1.000
_cell.length_c   1.000
_cell.angle_alpha   90.00
_cell.angle_beta   90.00
_cell.angle_gamma   90.00
#
_symmetry.space_group_name_H-M   'P 1'
#
loop_
_entity.id
_entity.type
_entity.pdbx_description
1 polymer ?
#
loop_
_entity_poly.entity_id
_entity_poly.type
_entity_poly.pdbx_seq_one_letter_code
_entity_poly.pdbx_strand_id
1 'polypeptide(L)'
;MSESDLVRRFNLERHPIRGHAVRMSGAWQSLREHQDYPPAVQQLLGEAIGAVVLLAATLKFDGTITLQLQGKGLVGLLVAQCTHDFKVRGMARHEP
;
A
#
# COMPACT_ATOMS: atom_id res chain seq x y z
N MET A 1 -9.50 7.88 19.93
CA MET A 1 -10.29 6.93 19.12
C MET A 1 -9.38 6.47 18.00
N SER A 2 -8.92 5.22 17.98
CA SER A 2 -7.97 4.77 16.95
C SER A 2 -8.67 4.82 15.59
N GLU A 3 -8.14 5.61 14.66
CA GLU A 3 -8.62 5.57 13.28
C GLU A 3 -8.38 4.17 12.73
N SER A 4 -9.47 3.47 12.41
CA SER A 4 -9.39 2.12 11.90
C SER A 4 -8.98 2.10 10.43
N ASP A 5 -8.07 1.18 10.13
CA ASP A 5 -7.77 0.77 8.77
C ASP A 5 -9.02 0.18 8.11
N LEU A 6 -9.27 0.51 6.85
CA LEU A 6 -10.47 0.12 6.13
C LEU A 6 -10.16 -0.14 4.66
N VAL A 7 -10.66 -1.25 4.14
CA VAL A 7 -10.79 -1.51 2.70
C VAL A 7 -12.27 -1.66 2.40
N ARG A 8 -12.84 -0.74 1.62
CA ARG A 8 -14.27 -0.74 1.28
C ARG A 8 -14.47 -0.84 -0.22
N ARG A 9 -15.16 -1.90 -0.65
CA ARG A 9 -15.67 -2.02 -2.01
C ARG A 9 -16.98 -1.25 -2.15
N PHE A 10 -17.18 -0.62 -3.29
CA PHE A 10 -18.43 0.04 -3.65
C PHE A 10 -18.73 -0.15 -5.14
N ASN A 11 -19.98 0.00 -5.52
CA ASN A 11 -20.44 0.00 -6.90
C ASN A 11 -21.18 1.29 -7.18
N LEU A 12 -21.07 1.82 -8.40
CA LEU A 12 -21.89 2.95 -8.83
C LEU A 12 -23.17 2.39 -9.44
N GLU A 13 -24.31 2.42 -8.73
CA GLU A 13 -25.53 1.70 -9.14
C GLU A 13 -25.99 1.96 -10.58
N ARG A 14 -25.75 3.18 -11.09
CA ARG A 14 -26.16 3.60 -12.44
C ARG A 14 -25.10 3.37 -13.52
N HIS A 15 -23.93 2.82 -13.17
CA HIS A 15 -22.82 2.60 -14.08
C HIS A 15 -22.17 1.23 -13.83
N PRO A 16 -21.66 0.54 -14.86
CA PRO A 16 -20.95 -0.73 -14.68
C PRO A 16 -19.53 -0.53 -14.12
N ILE A 17 -19.40 0.28 -13.06
CA ILE A 17 -18.15 0.68 -12.43
C ILE A 17 -18.14 0.15 -11.00
N ARG A 18 -17.08 -0.58 -10.68
CA ARG A 18 -16.77 -1.04 -9.33
C ARG A 18 -15.56 -0.27 -8.84
N GLY A 19 -15.61 0.21 -7.61
CA GLY A 19 -14.53 0.95 -6.99
C GLY A 19 -14.15 0.36 -5.64
N HIS A 20 -12.96 0.77 -5.19
CA HIS A 20 -12.44 0.43 -3.88
C HIS A 20 -11.88 1.70 -3.26
N ALA A 21 -12.13 1.87 -1.97
CA ALA A 21 -11.56 2.93 -1.15
C ALA A 21 -10.75 2.28 -0.03
N VAL A 22 -9.54 2.78 0.19
CA VAL A 22 -8.65 2.33 1.26
C VAL A 22 -8.35 3.50 2.19
N ARG A 23 -8.34 3.24 3.49
CA ARG A 23 -7.79 4.12 4.52
C ARG A 23 -6.83 3.30 5.37
N MET A 24 -5.64 3.84 5.60
CA MET A 24 -4.62 3.22 6.43
C MET A 24 -4.08 4.27 7.40
N SER A 25 -4.33 4.08 8.69
CA SER A 25 -3.81 4.90 9.77
C SER A 25 -2.92 4.05 10.67
N GLY A 26 -3.47 2.99 11.29
CA GLY A 26 -2.76 2.12 12.23
C GLY A 26 -1.66 1.31 11.54
N ALA A 27 -2.02 0.57 10.48
CA ALA A 27 -1.06 -0.20 9.69
C ALA A 27 0.07 0.68 9.11
N TRP A 28 -0.25 1.91 8.71
CA TRP A 28 0.75 2.86 8.21
C TRP A 28 1.69 3.32 9.31
N GLN A 29 1.17 3.62 10.51
CA GLN A 29 1.97 3.99 11.66
C GLN A 29 2.94 2.87 12.04
N SER A 30 2.47 1.63 12.17
CA SER A 30 3.32 0.48 12.50
C SER A 30 4.40 0.20 11.45
N LEU A 31 4.11 0.43 10.16
CA LEU A 31 5.09 0.25 9.09
C LEU A 31 6.23 1.30 9.19
N ARG A 32 5.91 2.52 9.64
CA ARG A 32 6.88 3.62 9.79
C ARG A 32 7.71 3.56 11.07
N GLU A 33 7.22 2.92 12.13
CA GLU A 33 7.86 2.92 13.45
C GLU A 33 9.33 2.47 13.45
N HIS A 34 9.73 1.66 12.46
CA HIS A 34 11.07 1.10 12.37
C HIS A 34 11.87 1.60 11.15
N GLN A 35 11.42 2.69 10.51
CA GLN A 35 12.00 3.19 9.27
C GLN A 35 12.28 4.70 9.33
N ASP A 36 13.56 5.06 9.43
CA ASP A 36 14.00 6.46 9.40
C ASP A 36 14.25 6.93 7.96
N TYR A 37 13.15 7.08 7.22
CA TYR A 37 13.19 7.50 5.82
C TYR A 37 13.02 9.01 5.67
N PRO A 38 13.67 9.64 4.66
CA PRO A 38 13.34 11.01 4.27
C PRO A 38 11.85 11.15 3.93
N PRO A 39 11.21 12.31 4.16
CA PRO A 39 9.76 12.49 3.95
C PRO A 39 9.27 12.07 2.56
N ALA A 40 10.05 12.33 1.51
CA ALA A 40 9.71 11.94 0.14
C ALA A 40 9.67 10.41 -0.05
N VAL A 41 10.60 9.68 0.59
CA VAL A 41 10.66 8.21 0.54
C VAL A 41 9.51 7.61 1.35
N GLN A 42 9.18 8.20 2.50
CA GLN A 42 8.01 7.82 3.29
C GLN A 42 6.72 7.99 2.50
N GLN A 43 6.54 9.14 1.84
CA GLN A 43 5.33 9.39 1.05
C GLN A 43 5.20 8.36 -0.10
N LEU A 44 6.27 8.14 -0.85
CA LEU A 44 6.26 7.18 -1.97
C LEU A 44 5.97 5.75 -1.49
N LEU A 45 6.51 5.34 -0.34
CA LEU A 45 6.19 4.05 0.26
C LEU A 45 4.72 3.95 0.67
N GLY A 46 4.15 5.01 1.24
CA GLY A 46 2.73 5.05 1.59
C GLY A 46 1.82 4.92 0.35
N GLU A 47 2.16 5.63 -0.73
CA GLU A 47 1.45 5.53 -2.01
C GLU A 47 1.53 4.10 -2.58
N ALA A 48 2.72 3.49 -2.57
CA ALA A 48 2.91 2.12 -3.05
C ALA A 48 2.15 1.09 -2.20
N ILE A 49 2.11 1.28 -0.88
CA ILE A 49 1.34 0.44 0.04
C ILE A 49 -0.16 0.56 -0.25
N GLY A 50 -0.68 1.79 -0.40
CA GLY A 50 -2.08 2.01 -0.78
C GLY A 50 -2.42 1.38 -2.14
N ALA A 51 -1.53 1.50 -3.12
CA ALA A 51 -1.69 0.90 -4.44
C ALA A 51 -1.74 -0.63 -4.37
N VAL A 52 -0.82 -1.29 -3.65
CA VAL A 52 -0.80 -2.75 -3.56
C VAL A 52 -2.01 -3.31 -2.81
N VAL A 53 -2.54 -2.60 -1.80
CA VAL A 53 -3.78 -2.97 -1.11
C VAL A 53 -4.98 -2.88 -2.05
N LEU A 54 -5.09 -1.80 -2.84
CA LEU A 54 -6.14 -1.65 -3.84
C LEU A 54 -6.07 -2.75 -4.90
N LEU A 55 -4.87 -3.09 -5.38
CA LEU A 55 -4.66 -4.22 -6.29
C LEU A 55 -5.09 -5.54 -5.64
N ALA A 56 -4.69 -5.80 -4.40
CA ALA A 56 -5.07 -7.01 -3.66
C ALA A 56 -6.59 -7.13 -3.48
N ALA A 57 -7.30 -6.02 -3.30
CA ALA A 57 -8.76 -6.01 -3.15
C ALA A 57 -9.54 -6.42 -4.41
N THR A 58 -8.84 -6.58 -5.54
CA THR A 58 -9.38 -7.08 -6.82
C THR A 58 -9.12 -8.57 -7.06
N LEU A 59 -8.26 -9.21 -6.25
CA LEU A 59 -7.96 -10.64 -6.39
C LEU A 59 -9.20 -11.50 -6.14
N LYS A 60 -9.26 -12.62 -6.85
CA LYS A 60 -10.31 -13.63 -6.73
C LYS A 60 -9.79 -14.95 -6.12
N PHE A 61 -8.55 -14.96 -5.67
CA PHE A 61 -7.86 -16.14 -5.14
C PHE A 61 -6.99 -15.76 -3.96
N ASP A 62 -6.66 -16.75 -3.15
CA ASP A 62 -5.79 -16.58 -1.99
C ASP A 62 -4.34 -16.53 -2.45
N GLY A 63 -3.72 -15.38 -2.27
CA GLY A 63 -2.39 -15.12 -2.78
C GLY A 63 -1.76 -13.88 -2.17
N THR A 64 -0.67 -13.43 -2.77
CA THR A 64 0.06 -12.23 -2.37
C THR A 64 0.50 -11.48 -3.62
N ILE A 65 0.27 -10.16 -3.64
CA ILE A 65 0.79 -9.26 -4.69
C ILE A 65 2.01 -8.54 -4.15
N THR A 66 3.06 -8.51 -4.97
CA THR A 66 4.24 -7.66 -4.74
C THR A 66 4.29 -6.58 -5.82
N LEU A 67 4.26 -5.32 -5.40
CA LEU A 67 4.58 -4.17 -6.21
C LEU A 67 6.05 -3.81 -6.00
N GLN A 68 6.83 -3.85 -7.08
CA GLN A 68 8.26 -3.53 -7.05
C GLN A 68 8.56 -2.38 -8.02
N LEU A 69 9.18 -1.33 -7.50
CA LEU A 69 9.66 -0.18 -8.28
C LEU A 69 11.19 -0.14 -8.19
N GLN A 70 11.85 0.11 -9.33
CA GLN A 70 13.30 0.22 -9.42
C GLN A 70 13.65 1.48 -10.20
N GLY A 71 14.63 2.24 -9.69
CA GLY A 71 15.03 3.51 -10.27
C GLY A 71 16.53 3.75 -10.11
N LYS A 72 17.01 4.80 -10.78
CA LYS A 72 18.40 5.29 -10.66
C LYS A 72 18.48 6.60 -9.85
N GLY A 73 17.42 6.94 -9.11
CA GLY A 73 17.35 8.17 -8.31
C GLY A 73 17.45 7.86 -6.82
N LEU A 74 16.98 8.80 -5.99
CA LEU A 74 17.01 8.73 -4.53
C LEU A 74 16.50 7.39 -3.97
N VAL A 75 15.51 6.78 -4.63
CA VAL A 75 15.02 5.42 -4.31
C VAL A 75 15.50 4.47 -5.41
N GLY A 76 16.46 3.61 -5.06
CA GLY A 76 16.98 2.58 -5.98
C GLY A 76 16.07 1.35 -6.06
N LEU A 77 15.36 1.03 -4.98
CA LEU A 77 14.40 -0.07 -4.93
C LEU A 77 13.30 0.27 -3.93
N LEU A 78 12.05 0.03 -4.31
CA LEU A 78 10.90 0.02 -3.41
C LEU A 78 10.13 -1.27 -3.62
N VAL A 79 9.79 -1.93 -2.52
CA VAL A 79 8.96 -3.13 -2.53
C VAL A 79 7.80 -2.90 -1.57
N ALA A 80 6.57 -3.07 -2.06
CA ALA A 80 5.35 -3.09 -1.27
C ALA A 80 4.63 -4.40 -1.56
N GLN A 81 4.13 -5.08 -0.53
CA GLN A 81 3.49 -6.38 -0.67
C GLN A 81 2.22 -6.43 0.15
N CYS A 82 1.17 -7.03 -0.41
CA CYS A 82 -0.12 -7.23 0.24
C CYS A 82 -0.64 -8.65 -0.02
N THR A 83 -1.03 -9.34 1.04
CA THR A 83 -1.72 -10.63 0.98
C THR A 83 -3.22 -10.43 0.67
N HIS A 84 -3.91 -11.52 0.33
CA HIS A 84 -5.37 -11.54 0.11
C HIS A 84 -6.17 -11.15 1.37
N ASP A 85 -5.61 -11.36 2.57
CA ASP A 85 -6.18 -10.93 3.87
C ASP A 85 -5.69 -9.54 4.32
N PHE A 86 -5.19 -8.72 3.38
CA PHE A 86 -4.76 -7.33 3.58
C PHE A 86 -3.63 -7.10 4.60
N LYS A 87 -2.79 -8.12 4.85
CA LYS A 87 -1.54 -7.91 5.58
C LYS A 87 -0.54 -7.26 4.65
N VAL A 88 0.02 -6.15 5.10
CA VAL A 88 0.95 -5.33 4.32
C VAL A 88 2.36 -5.40 4.88
N ARG A 89 3.34 -5.33 3.99
CA ARG A 89 4.73 -5.04 4.32
C ARG A 89 5.37 -4.24 3.20
N GLY A 90 6.38 -3.45 3.53
CA GLY A 90 7.13 -2.74 2.51
C GLY A 90 8.43 -2.16 3.02
N MET A 91 9.31 -1.87 2.07
CA MET A 91 10.60 -1.26 2.31
C MET A 91 11.00 -0.41 1.10
N ALA A 92 11.84 0.59 1.36
CA ALA A 92 12.57 1.31 0.34
C ALA A 92 14.07 1.25 0.65
N ARG A 93 14.88 1.00 -0.37
CA ARG A 93 16.31 1.26 -0.34
C ARG A 93 16.53 2.62 -0.99
N HIS A 94 16.92 3.58 -0.17
CA HIS A 94 17.31 4.91 -0.63
C HIS A 94 18.82 5.09 -0.47
N GLU A 95 19.40 5.95 -1.30
CA GLU A 95 20.76 6.42 -1.06
C GLU A 95 20.75 7.43 0.12
N PRO A 96 21.83 7.49 0.93
CA PRO A 96 21.99 8.50 1.98
C PRO A 96 21.92 9.93 1.46
#